data_AF-A0A7W9BQ76-F1
#
_entry.id   AF-A0A7W9BQ76-F1
#
_cell.length_a   1.000
_cell.length_b   1.000
_cell.length_c   1.000
_cell.angle_alpha   90.00
_cell.angle_beta   90.00
_cell.angle_gamma   90.00
#
_symmetry.space_group_name_H-M   'P 1'
#
loop_
_entity.id
_entity.type
_entity.pdbx_description
1 polymer ?
#
loop_
_entity_poly.entity_id
_entity_poly.type
_entity_poly.pdbx_seq_one_letter_code
_entity_poly.pdbx_strand_id
1 'polypeptide(L)'
;MTDARTFLLAALRRVIDGGDVTKNELGAAIAEPADLRGAERKAWHGLSYWADDDDIRAEDPAYAPLRRRQLADLLSGLEHEKVG
;
A
#
# COMPACT_ATOMS: atom_id res chain seq x y z
N MET A 1 4.67 -0.07 17.48
CA MET A 1 4.10 0.05 16.12
C MET A 1 2.63 0.40 16.29
N THR A 2 2.10 1.31 15.48
CA THR A 2 0.67 1.59 15.43
C THR A 2 -0.06 0.48 14.66
N ASP A 3 -1.37 0.33 14.88
CA ASP A 3 -2.19 -0.64 14.15
C ASP A 3 -2.17 -0.33 12.64
N ALA A 4 -2.24 0.96 12.28
CA ALA A 4 -2.13 1.42 10.89
C ALA A 4 -0.79 1.01 10.25
N ARG A 5 0.34 1.21 10.93
CA ARG A 5 1.65 0.81 10.41
C ARG A 5 1.75 -0.69 10.18
N THR A 6 1.27 -1.46 11.15
CA THR A 6 1.28 -2.94 11.08
C THR A 6 0.46 -3.43 9.90
N PHE A 7 -0.72 -2.86 9.71
CA PHE A 7 -1.59 -3.16 8.58
C PHE A 7 -0.94 -2.78 7.23
N LEU A 8 -0.40 -1.57 7.10
CA LEU A 8 0.24 -1.11 5.86
C LEU A 8 1.44 -1.96 5.45
N LEU A 9 2.28 -2.36 6.42
CA LEU A 9 3.40 -3.28 6.16
C LEU A 9 2.91 -4.64 5.63
N ALA A 10 1.89 -5.22 6.27
CA ALA A 10 1.32 -6.49 5.88
C ALA A 10 0.66 -6.42 4.49
N ALA A 11 -0.11 -5.37 4.22
CA ALA A 11 -0.79 -5.16 2.94
C ALA A 11 0.20 -4.94 1.79
N LEU A 12 1.27 -4.13 2.00
CA LEU A 12 2.34 -3.96 1.01
C LEU A 12 3.01 -5.30 0.68
N ARG A 13 3.39 -6.07 1.71
CA ARG A 13 4.00 -7.39 1.53
C ARG A 13 3.07 -8.32 0.73
N ARG A 14 1.79 -8.38 1.09
CA ARG A 14 0.77 -9.18 0.41
C ARG A 14 0.67 -8.86 -1.08
N VAL A 15 0.62 -7.59 -1.46
CA VAL A 15 0.50 -7.18 -2.88
C VAL A 15 1.77 -7.51 -3.67
N ILE A 16 2.94 -7.29 -3.06
CA ILE A 16 4.25 -7.62 -3.65
C ILE A 16 4.35 -9.11 -3.94
N ASP A 17 3.87 -9.95 -3.02
CA ASP A 17 3.89 -11.42 -3.13
C ASP A 17 2.80 -11.98 -4.07
N GLY A 18 2.07 -11.11 -4.78
CA GLY A 18 1.07 -11.49 -5.79
C GLY A 18 -0.37 -11.53 -5.28
N GLY A 19 -0.59 -11.22 -4.01
CA GLY A 19 -1.92 -10.99 -3.47
C GLY A 19 -2.51 -9.64 -3.92
N ASP A 20 -3.62 -9.26 -3.28
CA ASP A 20 -4.34 -8.03 -3.59
C ASP A 20 -4.85 -7.34 -2.31
N VAL A 21 -5.24 -6.08 -2.43
CA VAL A 21 -5.90 -5.30 -1.38
C VAL A 21 -7.03 -4.48 -2.00
N THR A 22 -8.16 -4.41 -1.31
CA THR A 22 -9.32 -3.63 -1.79
C THR A 22 -9.43 -2.30 -1.06
N LYS A 23 -10.14 -1.34 -1.66
CA LYS A 23 -10.47 -0.06 -1.01
C LYS A 23 -11.24 -0.24 0.28
N ASN A 24 -12.15 -1.21 0.33
CA ASN A 24 -12.90 -1.51 1.54
C ASN A 24 -11.99 -2.05 2.66
N GLU A 25 -11.02 -2.91 2.33
CA GLU A 25 -10.04 -3.41 3.29
C GLU A 25 -9.20 -2.26 3.86
N LEU A 26 -8.72 -1.35 2.99
CA LEU A 26 -7.97 -0.16 3.41
C LEU A 26 -8.80 0.77 4.30
N GLY A 27 -10.05 1.06 3.92
CA GLY A 27 -10.93 1.96 4.66
C GLY A 27 -11.41 1.38 6.00
N ALA A 28 -11.58 0.05 6.08
CA ALA A 28 -11.92 -0.61 7.33
C ALA A 28 -10.74 -0.60 8.33
N ALA A 29 -9.51 -0.75 7.84
CA ALA A 29 -8.32 -0.75 8.69
C ALA A 29 -7.87 0.67 9.08
N ILE A 30 -8.07 1.65 8.21
CA ILE A 30 -7.63 3.04 8.42
C ILE A 30 -8.78 3.97 8.02
N ALA A 31 -9.60 4.32 9.01
CA ALA A 31 -10.77 5.17 8.83
C ALA A 31 -10.40 6.63 8.44
N GLU A 32 -9.32 7.16 9.03
CA GLU A 32 -8.87 8.55 8.83
C GLU A 32 -7.48 8.59 8.19
N PRO A 33 -7.33 8.31 6.88
CA PRO A 33 -6.04 8.33 6.20
C PRO A 33 -5.41 9.73 6.18
N ALA A 34 -6.21 10.78 6.41
CA ALA A 34 -5.73 12.15 6.58
C ALA A 34 -4.80 12.31 7.79
N ASP A 35 -4.88 11.45 8.80
CA ASP A 35 -4.03 11.51 10.00
C ASP A 35 -2.69 10.83 9.82
N LEU A 36 -2.54 9.97 8.82
CA LEU A 36 -1.25 9.35 8.48
C LEU A 36 -0.20 10.43 8.15
N ARG A 37 1.06 10.13 8.47
CA ARG A 37 2.21 11.01 8.20
C ARG A 37 3.32 10.21 7.53
N GLY A 38 4.32 10.92 7.00
CA GLY A 38 5.57 10.31 6.52
C GLY A 38 5.36 9.14 5.55
N ALA A 39 6.04 8.03 5.84
CA ALA A 39 5.99 6.81 5.07
C ALA A 39 4.63 6.10 5.14
N GLU A 40 3.90 6.20 6.25
CA GLU A 40 2.56 5.60 6.38
C GLU A 40 1.59 6.19 5.35
N ARG A 41 1.58 7.53 5.22
CA ARG A 41 0.73 8.20 4.22
C ARG A 41 1.09 7.78 2.80
N LYS A 42 2.38 7.70 2.48
CA LYS A 42 2.85 7.28 1.16
C LYS A 42 2.47 5.83 0.86
N ALA A 43 2.64 4.94 1.83
CA ALA A 43 2.23 3.54 1.74
C ALA A 43 0.72 3.41 1.48
N TRP A 44 -0.09 4.13 2.26
CA TRP A 44 -1.54 4.13 2.08
C TRP A 44 -1.95 4.61 0.69
N HIS A 45 -1.37 5.71 0.18
CA HIS A 45 -1.66 6.18 -1.17
C HIS A 45 -1.23 5.17 -2.24
N GLY A 46 -0.07 4.54 -2.09
CA GLY A 46 0.40 3.51 -3.02
C GLY A 46 -0.57 2.32 -3.11
N LEU A 47 -1.02 1.82 -1.96
CA LEU A 47 -2.01 0.74 -1.88
C LEU A 47 -3.39 1.20 -2.36
N SER A 48 -3.76 2.45 -2.09
CA SER A 48 -5.02 3.03 -2.55
C SER A 48 -5.08 3.08 -4.07
N TYR A 49 -4.02 3.54 -4.73
CA TYR A 49 -3.97 3.51 -6.20
C TYR A 49 -3.98 2.09 -6.72
N TRP A 50 -3.18 1.19 -6.15
CA TRP A 50 -3.26 -0.21 -6.50
C TRP A 50 -4.69 -0.76 -6.38
N ALA A 51 -5.44 -0.43 -5.33
CA ALA A 51 -6.81 -0.89 -5.18
C ALA A 51 -7.79 -0.29 -6.20
N ASP A 52 -7.52 0.90 -6.75
CA ASP A 52 -8.35 1.56 -7.78
C ASP A 52 -8.00 1.08 -9.20
N ASP A 53 -6.75 0.72 -9.46
CA ASP A 53 -6.23 0.45 -10.82
C ASP A 53 -6.54 -1.00 -11.31
N ASP A 54 -7.71 -1.57 -10.99
CA ASP A 54 -8.05 -2.94 -11.39
C ASP A 54 -8.25 -3.08 -12.90
N ASP A 55 -8.87 -2.08 -13.51
CA ASP A 55 -9.09 -1.87 -14.93
C ASP A 55 -7.75 -1.76 -15.67
N ILE A 56 -6.83 -0.93 -15.18
CA ILE A 56 -5.49 -0.78 -15.75
C ILE A 56 -4.73 -2.10 -15.67
N ARG A 57 -4.83 -2.86 -14.56
CA ARG A 57 -4.21 -4.19 -14.45
C ARG A 57 -4.80 -5.21 -15.43
N ALA A 58 -6.07 -5.07 -15.80
CA ALA A 58 -6.72 -5.94 -16.78
C ALA A 58 -6.31 -5.59 -18.22
N GLU A 59 -6.09 -4.31 -18.51
CA GLU A 59 -5.75 -3.81 -19.84
C GLU A 59 -4.24 -3.83 -20.14
N ASP A 60 -3.39 -3.60 -19.14
CA ASP A 60 -1.93 -3.54 -19.28
C ASP A 60 -1.23 -4.58 -18.38
N PRO A 61 -0.83 -5.74 -18.95
CA PRO A 61 -0.08 -6.78 -18.24
C PRO A 61 1.27 -6.31 -17.67
N ALA A 62 1.87 -5.24 -18.21
CA ALA A 62 3.12 -4.69 -17.72
C ALA A 62 2.94 -3.76 -16.51
N TYR A 63 1.72 -3.27 -16.26
CA TYR A 63 1.41 -2.37 -15.17
C TYR A 63 1.64 -3.01 -13.80
N ALA A 64 1.12 -4.23 -13.60
CA ALA A 64 1.18 -4.90 -12.30
C ALA A 64 2.63 -5.15 -11.81
N PRO A 65 3.57 -5.70 -12.61
CA PRO A 65 4.97 -5.81 -12.22
C PRO A 65 5.63 -4.46 -11.89
N LEU A 66 5.38 -3.43 -12.70
CA LEU A 66 5.92 -2.09 -12.47
C LEU A 66 5.42 -1.52 -11.13
N ARG A 67 4.12 -1.63 -10.86
CA ARG A 67 3.54 -1.13 -9.62
C ARG A 67 4.03 -1.88 -8.39
N ARG A 68 4.14 -3.21 -8.45
CA ARG A 68 4.70 -4.00 -7.34
C ARG A 68 6.11 -3.57 -6.96
N ARG A 69 6.96 -3.21 -7.94
CA ARG A 69 8.30 -2.66 -7.66
C ARG A 69 8.22 -1.34 -6.88
N GLN A 70 7.33 -0.43 -7.29
CA GLN A 70 7.12 0.84 -6.58
C GLN A 70 6.57 0.64 -5.17
N LEU A 71 5.66 -0.34 -4.97
CA LEU A 71 5.18 -0.71 -3.64
C LEU A 71 6.30 -1.31 -2.77
N ALA A 72 7.26 -2.02 -3.35
CA ALA A 72 8.44 -2.51 -2.63
C ALA A 72 9.34 -1.37 -2.13
N ASP A 73 9.49 -0.29 -2.91
CA ASP A 73 10.21 0.90 -2.46
C ASP A 73 9.50 1.59 -1.29
N LEU A 74 8.16 1.66 -1.33
CA LEU A 74 7.34 2.17 -0.23
C LEU A 74 7.44 1.29 1.03
N LEU A 75 7.47 -0.03 0.86
CA LEU A 75 7.67 -0.98 1.96
C LEU A 75 9.01 -0.75 2.66
N SER A 76 10.10 -0.66 1.88
CA SER A 76 11.42 -0.35 2.43
C SER A 76 11.44 0.99 3.16
N GLY A 77 10.80 2.02 2.59
CA GLY A 77 10.66 3.32 3.26
C GLY A 77 9.91 3.24 4.59
N LEU A 78 8.81 2.48 4.63
CA LEU A 78 7.99 2.28 5.82
C LEU A 78 8.69 1.41 6.87
N GLU A 79 9.54 0.45 6.48
CA GLU A 79 10.34 -0.36 7.41
C GLU A 79 11.44 0.47 8.08
N HIS A 80 12.08 1.40 7.36
CA HIS A 80 13.21 2.19 7.86
C HIS A 80 12.85 3.52 8.53
N GLU A 81 11.65 4.07 8.30
CA GLU A 81 11.22 5.31 8.94
C GLU A 81 11.05 5.11 10.46
N LYS A 82 11.89 5.73 11.29
CA LYS A 82 11.70 5.71 12.74
C LYS A 82 10.38 6.41 13.05
N VAL A 83 9.54 5.78 13.87
CA VAL A 83 8.37 6.45 14.48
C VAL A 83 8.94 7.60 15.31
N GLY A 84 8.78 8.83 14.83
CA GLY A 84 9.18 10.04 15.51
C GLY A 84 8.20 10.42 16.61
#